data_AF-A0A9X2X987-F1
#
_entry.id   AF-A0A9X2X987-F1
#
_cell.length_a   1.000
_cell.length_b   1.000
_cell.length_c   1.000
_cell.angle_alpha   90.00
_cell.angle_beta   90.00
_cell.angle_gamma   90.00
#
_symmetry.space_group_name_H-M   'P 1'
#
loop_
_entity.id
_entity.type
_entity.pdbx_description
1 polymer ?
#
loop_
_entity_poly.entity_id
_entity_poly.type
_entity_poly.pdbx_seq_one_letter_code
_entity_poly.pdbx_strand_id
1 'polypeptide(L)'
;MNSHPKRLVPILLAGLMAGMPNAFALEAGAVGARLKEVLSRQKIELDYDSATLEGSDVTLEGVTLKSAEAGESLPLGTLVLEDVREREDGSYRIETVELESFKHQKDGITVSMTDLAVSGLVLPPDVSDDPFGGFLRFDRMEAARLDVTNADGPIATAENLYSNSAVSADKQTIDMNGAIGSFWLDLGVMLEGEKALRTVEALGYQEVTGSAVMEGNWRASDGRVTLSRYEAAIDSAGTLILMLDLAGYTPEFFRQLEESGDDPMRGMAMLGMQQLTFHGASVRFVDDGLAEKGLAHAAQEQGSSPEDIVSQVKAAIPQQLSSFLGDELAGQIAEAVGTFLESPGSIEISAKPASPLPFAILMGAAMVSPEMLAKQIGLSVVANE
;
A
#
# COMPACT_ATOMS: atom_id res chain seq x y z
N MET A 1 -68.80 -53.48 36.05
CA MET A 1 -68.55 -54.94 36.00
C MET A 1 -67.82 -55.22 34.70
N ASN A 2 -66.59 -55.76 34.80
CA ASN A 2 -65.67 -56.21 33.73
C ASN A 2 -65.13 -55.13 32.78
N SER A 3 -63.88 -55.11 32.32
CA SER A 3 -62.59 -55.76 32.65
C SER A 3 -61.62 -55.18 31.61
N HIS A 4 -60.45 -54.65 32.01
CA HIS A 4 -59.38 -54.38 31.04
C HIS A 4 -58.77 -55.71 30.55
N PRO A 5 -58.22 -55.76 29.32
CA PRO A 5 -56.76 -55.75 29.24
C PRO A 5 -56.14 -55.03 28.03
N LYS A 6 -54.85 -54.71 28.22
CA LYS A 6 -53.85 -54.14 27.30
C LYS A 6 -53.60 -55.01 26.06
N ARG A 7 -53.21 -54.42 24.91
CA ARG A 7 -51.92 -54.63 24.20
C ARG A 7 -51.86 -54.12 22.73
N LEU A 8 -50.67 -53.56 22.41
CA LEU A 8 -49.90 -53.58 21.14
C LEU A 8 -50.11 -52.52 20.04
N VAL A 9 -48.99 -51.88 19.70
CA VAL A 9 -48.58 -50.92 18.63
C VAL A 9 -48.32 -51.72 17.32
N PRO A 10 -48.58 -51.24 16.06
CA PRO A 10 -47.67 -50.32 15.33
C PRO A 10 -48.21 -49.40 14.18
N ILE A 11 -47.46 -48.31 13.97
CA ILE A 11 -47.02 -47.65 12.72
C ILE A 11 -48.07 -47.31 11.64
N LEU A 12 -48.19 -46.01 11.31
CA LEU A 12 -47.95 -45.52 9.94
C LEU A 12 -47.59 -44.03 9.90
N LEU A 13 -46.42 -43.83 9.30
CA LEU A 13 -45.73 -42.61 8.91
C LEU A 13 -46.37 -42.08 7.60
N ALA A 14 -46.58 -40.77 7.45
CA ALA A 14 -46.37 -40.04 6.19
C ALA A 14 -46.79 -38.56 6.31
N GLY A 15 -45.84 -37.65 6.00
CA GLY A 15 -46.13 -36.53 5.10
C GLY A 15 -46.25 -35.13 5.69
N LEU A 16 -45.20 -34.60 6.30
CA LEU A 16 -44.93 -33.15 6.30
C LEU A 16 -43.40 -32.91 6.34
N MET A 17 -42.77 -32.89 5.15
CA MET A 17 -41.51 -32.16 4.94
C MET A 17 -41.92 -30.81 4.35
N ALA A 18 -41.79 -29.70 5.08
CA ALA A 18 -40.54 -28.94 5.26
C ALA A 18 -39.97 -28.45 3.92
N GLY A 19 -40.49 -27.32 3.43
CA GLY A 19 -39.78 -26.45 2.50
C GLY A 19 -39.01 -25.42 3.32
N MET A 20 -37.83 -25.80 3.81
CA MET A 20 -36.82 -24.82 4.21
C MET A 20 -36.08 -24.40 2.93
N PRO A 21 -35.79 -23.11 2.71
CA PRO A 21 -34.85 -22.74 1.65
C PRO A 21 -33.53 -23.48 1.93
N ASN A 22 -32.90 -24.00 0.87
CA ASN A 22 -31.62 -24.71 0.97
C ASN A 22 -30.62 -23.85 1.76
N ALA A 23 -30.38 -24.20 3.02
CA ALA A 23 -29.20 -23.74 3.72
C ALA A 23 -28.02 -24.38 2.99
N PHE A 24 -27.28 -23.59 2.23
CA PHE A 24 -25.99 -24.03 1.71
C PHE A 24 -25.17 -24.50 2.91
N ALA A 25 -24.74 -25.75 2.90
CA ALA A 25 -23.91 -26.27 3.97
C ALA A 25 -22.54 -25.64 3.80
N LEU A 26 -22.20 -24.69 4.68
CA LEU A 26 -20.86 -24.13 4.74
C LEU A 26 -19.85 -25.28 4.90
N GLU A 27 -18.87 -25.38 4.01
CA GLU A 27 -17.84 -26.42 4.06
C GLU A 27 -16.49 -25.79 4.39
N ALA A 28 -15.94 -26.10 5.57
CA ALA A 28 -14.64 -25.56 6.02
C ALA A 28 -13.52 -25.73 4.98
N GLY A 29 -13.46 -26.90 4.34
CA GLY A 29 -12.47 -27.16 3.29
C GLY A 29 -12.62 -26.26 2.06
N ALA A 30 -13.86 -25.90 1.68
CA ALA A 30 -14.11 -25.01 0.56
C ALA A 30 -13.70 -23.56 0.87
N VAL A 31 -13.93 -23.10 2.11
CA VAL A 31 -13.48 -21.78 2.57
C VAL A 31 -11.95 -21.69 2.58
N GLY A 32 -11.27 -22.68 3.17
CA GLY A 32 -9.80 -22.74 3.18
C GLY A 32 -9.19 -22.81 1.79
N ALA A 33 -9.75 -23.63 0.89
CA ALA A 33 -9.32 -23.70 -0.50
C ALA A 33 -9.49 -22.36 -1.23
N ARG A 34 -10.57 -21.63 -0.94
CA ARG A 34 -10.81 -20.31 -1.54
C ARG A 34 -9.82 -19.27 -1.04
N LEU A 35 -9.55 -19.23 0.26
CA LEU A 35 -8.54 -18.34 0.82
C LEU A 35 -7.17 -18.59 0.18
N LYS A 36 -6.80 -19.87 0.03
CA LYS A 36 -5.58 -20.27 -0.68
C LYS A 36 -5.53 -19.75 -2.11
N GLU A 37 -6.63 -19.86 -2.85
CA GLU A 37 -6.73 -19.37 -4.23
C GLU A 37 -6.51 -17.85 -4.32
N VAL A 38 -7.17 -17.08 -3.45
CA VAL A 38 -7.04 -15.61 -3.40
C VAL A 38 -5.61 -15.19 -3.04
N LEU A 39 -5.01 -15.79 -2.02
CA LEU A 39 -3.64 -15.48 -1.62
C LEU A 39 -2.62 -15.86 -2.71
N SER A 40 -2.85 -16.95 -3.42
CA SER A 40 -1.98 -17.39 -4.52
C SER A 40 -1.91 -16.36 -5.65
N ARG A 41 -2.99 -15.60 -5.90
CA ARG A 41 -2.95 -14.47 -6.85
C ARG A 41 -1.99 -13.38 -6.42
N GLN A 42 -1.79 -13.20 -5.12
CA GLN A 42 -0.88 -12.21 -4.55
C GLN A 42 0.53 -12.77 -4.38
N LYS A 43 0.84 -13.89 -5.03
CA LYS A 43 2.13 -14.61 -4.91
C LYS A 43 2.42 -15.08 -3.48
N ILE A 44 1.37 -15.28 -2.68
CA ILE A 44 1.41 -15.85 -1.34
C ILE A 44 0.81 -17.25 -1.41
N GLU A 45 1.64 -18.27 -1.31
CA GLU A 45 1.18 -19.66 -1.20
C GLU A 45 0.75 -19.91 0.26
N LEU A 46 -0.54 -20.25 0.44
CA LEU A 46 -1.06 -20.73 1.73
C LEU A 46 -1.24 -22.25 1.66
N ASP A 47 -0.77 -22.95 2.68
CA ASP A 47 -1.06 -24.35 2.94
C ASP A 47 -1.61 -24.53 4.37
N TYR A 48 -2.33 -25.63 4.59
CA TYR A 48 -2.88 -26.01 5.89
C TYR A 48 -3.07 -27.53 5.94
N ASP A 49 -2.97 -28.11 7.14
CA ASP A 49 -3.08 -29.56 7.35
C ASP A 49 -4.53 -30.02 7.40
N SER A 50 -5.40 -29.24 8.05
CA SER A 50 -6.82 -29.55 8.18
C SER A 50 -7.69 -28.30 8.30
N ALA A 51 -8.98 -28.45 7.98
CA ALA A 51 -10.00 -27.42 8.12
C ALA A 51 -11.20 -28.00 8.85
N THR A 52 -11.65 -27.33 9.91
CA THR A 52 -12.81 -27.75 10.71
C THR A 52 -13.85 -26.64 10.80
N LEU A 53 -15.11 -27.01 11.02
CA LEU A 53 -16.25 -26.09 11.15
C LEU A 53 -16.87 -26.26 12.54
N GLU A 54 -16.98 -25.17 13.29
CA GLU A 54 -17.74 -25.09 14.54
C GLU A 54 -18.74 -23.93 14.46
N GLY A 55 -20.04 -24.24 14.35
CA GLY A 55 -21.05 -23.21 14.11
C GLY A 55 -20.84 -22.55 12.74
N SER A 56 -20.45 -21.28 12.75
CA SER A 56 -20.08 -20.48 11.57
C SER A 56 -18.58 -20.28 11.42
N ASP A 57 -17.78 -20.78 12.36
CA ASP A 57 -16.36 -20.47 12.45
C ASP A 57 -15.55 -21.59 11.79
N VAL A 58 -14.61 -21.21 10.94
CA VAL A 58 -13.72 -22.16 10.25
C VAL A 58 -12.33 -22.05 10.84
N THR A 59 -11.79 -23.16 11.32
CA THR A 59 -10.42 -23.23 11.85
C THR A 59 -9.54 -23.98 10.88
N LEU A 60 -8.47 -23.34 10.42
CA LEU A 60 -7.40 -23.97 9.65
C LEU A 60 -6.24 -24.27 10.59
N GLU A 61 -5.82 -25.54 10.66
CA GLU A 61 -4.70 -25.98 11.49
C GLU A 61 -3.45 -26.23 10.64
N GLY A 62 -2.27 -25.99 11.21
CA GLY A 62 -0.99 -26.22 10.52
C GLY A 62 -0.76 -25.25 9.36
N VAL A 63 -1.29 -24.02 9.47
CA VAL A 63 -1.18 -23.00 8.44
C VAL A 63 0.28 -22.61 8.22
N THR A 64 0.68 -22.60 6.97
CA THR A 64 1.95 -22.07 6.52
C THR A 64 1.75 -21.08 5.38
N LEU A 65 2.58 -20.04 5.35
CA LEU A 65 2.66 -19.11 4.24
C LEU A 65 4.02 -19.19 3.57
N LYS A 66 4.06 -19.11 2.25
CA LYS A 66 5.29 -18.99 1.50
C LYS A 66 5.15 -17.90 0.46
N SER A 67 6.02 -16.89 0.53
CA SER A 67 6.14 -15.93 -0.57
C SER A 67 6.87 -16.60 -1.73
N ALA A 68 6.38 -16.38 -2.95
CA ALA A 68 7.02 -16.86 -4.17
C ALA A 68 8.48 -16.40 -4.30
N GLU A 69 8.84 -15.25 -3.70
CA GLU A 69 10.17 -14.65 -3.77
C GLU A 69 11.09 -15.07 -2.61
N ALA A 70 10.53 -15.26 -1.40
CA ALA A 70 11.33 -15.60 -0.22
C ALA A 70 11.75 -17.07 -0.16
N GLY A 71 11.04 -17.95 -0.88
CA GLY A 71 11.32 -19.38 -1.05
C GLY A 71 11.10 -20.25 0.20
N GLU A 72 11.16 -19.67 1.40
CA GLU A 72 10.98 -20.34 2.68
C GLU A 72 9.54 -20.25 3.18
N SER A 73 9.10 -21.33 3.83
CA SER A 73 7.77 -21.44 4.43
C SER A 73 7.78 -20.87 5.85
N LEU A 74 6.90 -19.90 6.11
CA LEU A 74 6.61 -19.33 7.42
C LEU A 74 5.47 -20.11 8.08
N PRO A 75 5.70 -20.84 9.18
CA PRO A 75 4.61 -21.43 9.95
C PRO A 75 3.85 -20.35 10.71
N LEU A 76 2.53 -20.31 10.53
CA LEU A 76 1.61 -19.45 11.27
C LEU A 76 0.83 -20.19 12.36
N GLY A 77 0.80 -21.53 12.31
CA GLY A 77 0.10 -22.33 13.31
C GLY A 77 -1.38 -22.46 12.99
N THR A 78 -2.24 -21.81 13.76
CA THR A 78 -3.70 -21.91 13.61
C THR A 78 -4.25 -20.59 13.10
N LEU A 79 -5.16 -20.67 12.13
CA LEU A 79 -5.91 -19.51 11.64
C LEU A 79 -7.39 -19.74 11.91
N VAL A 80 -8.01 -18.83 12.65
CA VAL A 80 -9.44 -18.86 12.94
C VAL A 80 -10.14 -17.82 12.06
N LEU A 81 -11.12 -18.29 11.30
CA LEU A 81 -11.99 -17.49 10.43
C LEU A 81 -13.36 -17.43 11.11
N GLU A 82 -13.65 -16.34 11.81
CA GLU A 82 -14.86 -16.20 12.59
C GLU A 82 -16.03 -15.72 11.73
N ASP A 83 -17.24 -16.21 12.06
CA ASP A 83 -18.49 -15.70 11.51
C ASP A 83 -18.58 -15.81 9.98
N VAL A 84 -18.14 -16.95 9.42
CA VAL A 84 -18.12 -17.18 7.98
C VAL A 84 -19.54 -17.33 7.42
N ARG A 85 -19.85 -16.54 6.39
CA ARG A 85 -21.16 -16.51 5.75
C ARG A 85 -21.01 -16.59 4.23
N GLU A 86 -21.67 -17.56 3.63
CA GLU A 86 -21.86 -17.62 2.18
C GLU A 86 -22.95 -16.62 1.77
N ARG A 87 -22.70 -15.86 0.72
CA ARG A 87 -23.64 -14.89 0.13
C ARG A 87 -24.37 -15.50 -1.06
N GLU A 88 -25.46 -14.87 -1.49
CA GLU A 88 -26.27 -15.34 -2.63
C GLU A 88 -25.49 -15.48 -3.95
N ASP A 89 -24.41 -14.70 -4.10
CA ASP A 89 -23.51 -14.75 -5.26
C ASP A 89 -22.41 -15.82 -5.14
N GLY A 90 -22.43 -16.63 -4.08
CA GLY A 90 -21.44 -17.68 -3.79
C GLY A 90 -20.11 -17.15 -3.22
N SER A 91 -20.00 -15.85 -2.94
CA SER A 91 -18.85 -15.32 -2.20
C SER A 91 -18.94 -15.67 -0.72
N TYR A 92 -17.80 -15.85 -0.07
CA TYR A 92 -17.73 -15.91 1.39
C TYR A 92 -17.41 -14.54 1.94
N ARG A 93 -18.12 -14.14 3.01
CA ARG A 93 -17.69 -13.08 3.92
C ARG A 93 -17.25 -13.70 5.23
N ILE A 94 -16.10 -13.27 5.73
CA ILE A 94 -15.57 -13.64 7.03
C ILE A 94 -15.53 -12.36 7.86
N GLU A 95 -16.11 -12.37 9.06
CA GLU A 95 -16.21 -11.15 9.86
C GLU A 95 -14.88 -10.80 10.51
N THR A 96 -14.17 -11.80 11.03
CA THR A 96 -12.85 -11.62 11.66
C THR A 96 -11.91 -12.74 11.24
N VAL A 97 -10.67 -12.38 10.93
CA VAL A 97 -9.54 -13.29 10.81
C VAL A 97 -8.45 -12.76 11.74
N GLU A 98 -8.18 -13.48 12.82
CA GLU A 98 -7.10 -13.15 13.74
C GLU A 98 -5.90 -14.05 13.48
N LEU A 99 -4.72 -13.45 13.41
CA LEU A 99 -3.45 -14.17 13.38
C LEU A 99 -2.75 -13.98 14.72
N GLU A 100 -2.31 -15.10 15.30
CA GLU A 100 -1.41 -15.06 16.45
C GLU A 100 -0.14 -14.26 16.11
N SER A 101 0.41 -13.57 17.11
CA SER A 101 1.67 -12.85 16.98
C SER A 101 2.76 -13.79 16.47
N PHE A 102 3.38 -13.46 15.36
CA PHE A 102 4.42 -14.28 14.75
C PHE A 102 5.76 -13.56 14.73
N LYS A 103 6.81 -14.38 14.71
CA LYS A 103 8.19 -13.94 14.58
C LYS A 103 8.88 -14.80 13.53
N HIS A 104 9.51 -14.13 12.57
CA HIS A 104 10.33 -14.77 11.55
C HIS A 104 11.76 -14.24 11.62
N GLN A 105 12.74 -15.12 11.43
CA GLN A 105 14.15 -14.75 11.42
C GLN A 105 14.81 -15.29 10.16
N LYS A 106 15.44 -14.40 9.40
CA LYS A 106 16.19 -14.74 8.18
C LYS A 106 17.38 -13.81 8.03
N ASP A 107 18.53 -14.37 7.65
CA ASP A 107 19.78 -13.63 7.39
C ASP A 107 20.19 -12.67 8.51
N GLY A 108 19.94 -13.05 9.77
CA GLY A 108 20.26 -12.23 10.95
C GLY A 108 19.26 -11.12 11.25
N ILE A 109 18.24 -10.93 10.40
CA ILE A 109 17.11 -10.03 10.64
C ILE A 109 15.95 -10.81 11.24
N THR A 110 15.35 -10.25 12.27
CA THR A 110 14.10 -10.73 12.86
C THR A 110 13.01 -9.73 12.54
N VAL A 111 11.89 -10.23 12.03
CA VAL A 111 10.64 -9.48 11.87
C VAL A 111 9.61 -10.10 12.79
N SER A 112 8.92 -9.28 13.60
CA SER A 112 7.79 -9.72 14.40
C SER A 112 6.59 -8.80 14.23
N MET A 113 5.40 -9.38 14.19
CA MET A 113 4.14 -8.67 14.11
C MET A 113 3.19 -9.16 15.20
N THR A 114 2.48 -8.23 15.84
CA THR A 114 1.59 -8.49 16.98
C THR A 114 0.19 -8.00 16.67
N ASP A 115 -0.80 -8.79 17.09
CA ASP A 115 -2.23 -8.51 16.98
C ASP A 115 -2.67 -8.15 15.55
N LEU A 116 -2.30 -8.99 14.57
CA LEU A 116 -2.79 -8.82 13.21
C LEU A 116 -4.23 -9.34 13.12
N ALA A 117 -5.14 -8.45 12.75
CA ALA A 117 -6.55 -8.79 12.51
C ALA A 117 -7.01 -8.25 11.16
N VAL A 118 -7.86 -9.01 10.49
CA VAL A 118 -8.56 -8.61 9.27
C VAL A 118 -10.06 -8.77 9.49
N SER A 119 -10.81 -7.69 9.30
CA SER A 119 -12.26 -7.69 9.44
C SER A 119 -12.96 -7.57 8.09
N GLY A 120 -14.09 -8.25 7.97
CA GLY A 120 -14.97 -8.17 6.80
C GLY A 120 -14.35 -8.70 5.51
N LEU A 121 -13.40 -9.64 5.61
CA LEU A 121 -12.73 -10.28 4.47
C LEU A 121 -13.77 -10.90 3.52
N VAL A 122 -13.60 -10.66 2.22
CA VAL A 122 -14.44 -11.21 1.16
C VAL A 122 -13.62 -12.10 0.25
N LEU A 123 -14.05 -13.36 0.11
CA LEU A 123 -13.50 -14.31 -0.84
C LEU A 123 -14.48 -14.46 -2.02
N PRO A 124 -14.09 -14.08 -3.26
CA PRO A 124 -14.97 -14.17 -4.42
C PRO A 124 -15.29 -15.64 -4.79
N PRO A 125 -16.40 -15.88 -5.51
CA PRO A 125 -16.80 -17.23 -5.96
C PRO A 125 -15.91 -17.78 -7.08
N ASP A 126 -15.17 -16.93 -7.78
CA ASP A 126 -14.13 -17.28 -8.74
C ASP A 126 -13.15 -16.11 -8.80
N VAL A 127 -11.87 -16.38 -8.62
CA VAL A 127 -10.84 -15.35 -8.62
C VAL A 127 -10.49 -14.91 -10.06
N SER A 128 -10.74 -15.77 -11.04
CA SER A 128 -10.49 -15.50 -12.46
C SER A 128 -11.50 -14.53 -13.06
N ASP A 129 -12.75 -14.56 -12.59
CA ASP A 129 -13.87 -13.72 -13.04
C ASP A 129 -14.18 -12.57 -12.05
N ASP A 130 -13.35 -12.36 -11.02
CA ASP A 130 -13.53 -11.27 -10.06
C ASP A 130 -13.27 -9.91 -10.74
N PRO A 131 -14.21 -8.93 -10.64
CA PRO A 131 -14.09 -7.64 -11.30
C PRO A 131 -12.92 -6.79 -10.79
N PHE A 132 -12.38 -7.15 -9.62
CA PHE A 132 -11.19 -6.53 -9.05
C PHE A 132 -9.93 -7.37 -9.28
N GLY A 133 -9.94 -8.31 -10.23
CA GLY A 133 -8.74 -9.09 -10.57
C GLY A 133 -8.26 -10.06 -9.49
N GLY A 134 -9.09 -10.34 -8.49
CA GLY A 134 -8.71 -11.20 -7.37
C GLY A 134 -7.92 -10.49 -6.27
N PHE A 135 -7.89 -9.15 -6.26
CA PHE A 135 -7.35 -8.41 -5.12
C PHE A 135 -8.13 -8.72 -3.84
N LEU A 136 -7.41 -8.82 -2.73
CA LEU A 136 -7.99 -9.10 -1.41
C LEU A 136 -8.90 -7.93 -1.03
N ARG A 137 -10.15 -8.23 -0.68
CA ARG A 137 -11.14 -7.24 -0.25
C ARG A 137 -11.48 -7.47 1.20
N PHE A 138 -11.36 -6.43 2.02
CA PHE A 138 -11.61 -6.47 3.47
C PHE A 138 -12.13 -5.10 3.92
N ASP A 139 -12.84 -5.02 5.04
CA ASP A 139 -13.31 -3.73 5.54
C ASP A 139 -12.21 -3.02 6.34
N ARG A 140 -11.47 -3.79 7.14
CA ARG A 140 -10.33 -3.30 7.93
C ARG A 140 -9.24 -4.36 8.06
N MET A 141 -7.99 -3.93 8.03
CA MET A 141 -6.82 -4.70 8.44
C MET A 141 -6.05 -3.85 9.45
N GLU A 142 -5.62 -4.44 10.55
CA GLU A 142 -4.88 -3.73 11.58
C GLU A 142 -3.81 -4.62 12.22
N ALA A 143 -2.75 -3.98 12.69
CA ALA A 143 -1.72 -4.62 13.51
C ALA A 143 -1.30 -3.65 14.61
N ALA A 144 -1.17 -4.15 15.84
CA ALA A 144 -0.77 -3.31 16.97
C ALA A 144 0.67 -2.83 16.81
N ARG A 145 1.57 -3.74 16.38
CA ARG A 145 3.00 -3.47 16.32
C ARG A 145 3.72 -4.35 15.30
N LEU A 146 4.64 -3.73 14.57
CA LEU A 146 5.64 -4.37 13.72
C LEU A 146 7.03 -3.98 14.24
N ASP A 147 7.90 -4.96 14.44
CA ASP A 147 9.29 -4.75 14.81
C ASP A 147 10.24 -5.43 13.82
N VAL A 148 11.32 -4.75 13.50
CA VAL A 148 12.46 -5.28 12.76
C VAL A 148 13.70 -5.11 13.62
N THR A 149 14.40 -6.21 13.89
CA THR A 149 15.62 -6.21 14.72
C THR A 149 16.73 -7.00 14.03
N ASN A 150 17.98 -6.69 14.34
CA ASN A 150 19.13 -7.52 14.00
C ASN A 150 19.81 -8.06 15.27
N ALA A 151 21.06 -8.51 15.16
CA ALA A 151 21.86 -8.99 16.29
C ALA A 151 22.23 -7.88 17.29
N ASP A 152 22.31 -6.62 16.83
CA ASP A 152 22.78 -5.48 17.61
C ASP A 152 21.62 -4.74 18.31
N GLY A 153 20.39 -4.87 17.81
CA GLY A 153 19.20 -4.29 18.43
C GLY A 153 18.04 -4.07 17.47
N PRO A 154 17.05 -3.26 17.87
CA PRO A 154 15.98 -2.79 16.99
C PRO A 154 16.54 -1.92 15.84
N ILE A 155 15.95 -2.07 14.65
CA ILE A 155 16.25 -1.27 13.45
C ILE A 155 15.04 -0.41 13.08
N ALA A 156 13.84 -0.97 13.21
CA ALA A 156 12.60 -0.28 12.93
C ALA A 156 11.47 -0.79 13.83
N THR A 157 10.58 0.12 14.18
CA THR A 157 9.31 -0.17 14.84
C THR A 157 8.21 0.63 14.16
N ALA A 158 7.05 0.03 13.96
CA ALA A 158 5.81 0.72 13.62
C ALA A 158 4.70 0.27 14.57
N GLU A 159 3.83 1.19 14.97
CA GLU A 159 2.72 0.91 15.89
C GLU A 159 1.41 1.50 15.36
N ASN A 160 0.30 0.91 15.81
CA ASN A 160 -1.06 1.30 15.44
C ASN A 160 -1.25 1.36 13.91
N LEU A 161 -0.88 0.27 13.24
CA LEU A 161 -1.02 0.15 11.80
C LEU A 161 -2.47 -0.20 11.48
N TYR A 162 -3.07 0.51 10.54
CA TYR A 162 -4.35 0.09 9.98
C TYR A 162 -4.52 0.48 8.53
N SER A 163 -5.40 -0.26 7.86
CA SER A 163 -5.93 0.02 6.53
C SER A 163 -7.41 -0.30 6.54
N ASN A 164 -8.25 0.63 6.08
CA ASN A 164 -9.66 0.42 5.84
C ASN A 164 -9.90 0.42 4.33
N SER A 165 -10.84 -0.41 3.87
CA SER A 165 -11.31 -0.34 2.49
C SER A 165 -12.82 -0.44 2.40
N ALA A 166 -13.40 0.18 1.37
CA ALA A 166 -14.82 0.12 1.10
C ALA A 166 -15.06 0.02 -0.40
N VAL A 167 -15.89 -0.94 -0.80
CA VAL A 167 -16.32 -1.06 -2.20
C VAL A 167 -17.53 -0.16 -2.42
N SER A 168 -17.47 0.69 -3.44
CA SER A 168 -18.56 1.60 -3.84
C SER A 168 -19.83 0.82 -4.23
N ALA A 169 -20.98 1.49 -4.18
CA ALA A 169 -22.27 0.86 -4.48
C ALA A 169 -22.39 0.32 -5.92
N ASP A 170 -21.69 0.94 -6.88
CA ASP A 170 -21.60 0.47 -8.26
C ASP A 170 -20.63 -0.71 -8.44
N LYS A 171 -19.95 -1.13 -7.37
CA LYS A 171 -18.97 -2.22 -7.33
C LYS A 171 -17.82 -2.02 -8.32
N GLN A 172 -17.45 -0.78 -8.62
CA GLN A 172 -16.34 -0.47 -9.52
C GLN A 172 -15.15 0.17 -8.81
N THR A 173 -15.35 0.80 -7.65
CA THR A 173 -14.33 1.57 -6.94
C THR A 173 -14.07 0.98 -5.56
N ILE A 174 -12.80 0.92 -5.18
CA ILE A 174 -12.36 0.63 -3.83
C ILE A 174 -11.81 1.93 -3.26
N ASP A 175 -12.48 2.48 -2.25
CA ASP A 175 -11.96 3.56 -1.43
C ASP A 175 -11.06 2.97 -0.34
N MET A 176 -9.93 3.61 -0.07
CA MET A 176 -8.92 3.12 0.86
C MET A 176 -8.41 4.27 1.73
N ASN A 177 -8.23 4.01 3.02
CA ASN A 177 -7.43 4.87 3.88
C ASN A 177 -6.62 4.02 4.84
N GLY A 178 -5.51 4.54 5.33
CA GLY A 178 -4.69 3.82 6.29
C GLY A 178 -3.73 4.74 7.01
N ALA A 179 -3.15 4.25 8.08
CA ALA A 179 -2.12 4.97 8.81
C ALA A 179 -1.13 4.04 9.48
N ILE A 180 0.04 4.61 9.76
CA ILE A 180 0.98 4.18 10.79
C ILE A 180 0.93 5.26 11.86
N GLY A 181 0.39 4.94 13.04
CA GLY A 181 0.22 5.92 14.10
C GLY A 181 1.55 6.47 14.63
N SER A 182 2.55 5.59 14.75
CA SER A 182 3.94 5.98 15.05
C SER A 182 4.92 5.02 14.39
N PHE A 183 6.05 5.53 13.96
CA PHE A 183 7.22 4.75 13.59
C PHE A 183 8.48 5.28 14.28
N TRP A 184 9.47 4.40 14.42
CA TRP A 184 10.85 4.71 14.77
C TRP A 184 11.77 3.94 13.81
N LEU A 185 12.81 4.59 13.30
CA LEU A 185 13.80 4.02 12.39
C LEU A 185 15.21 4.41 12.82
N ASP A 186 16.14 3.45 12.78
CA ASP A 186 17.57 3.68 12.94
C ASP A 186 18.24 3.79 11.55
N LEU A 187 18.39 5.02 11.07
CA LEU A 187 19.09 5.34 9.83
C LEU A 187 20.59 5.04 9.89
N GLY A 188 21.18 4.97 11.09
CA GLY A 188 22.59 4.60 11.27
C GLY A 188 22.86 3.13 10.91
N VAL A 189 21.84 2.27 11.06
CA VAL A 189 21.90 0.86 10.65
C VAL A 189 21.32 0.66 9.25
N MET A 190 20.28 1.39 8.86
CA MET A 190 19.59 1.21 7.58
C MET A 190 20.35 1.79 6.38
N LEU A 191 21.15 2.84 6.56
CA LEU A 191 21.84 3.49 5.45
C LEU A 191 23.18 2.84 5.15
N GLU A 192 23.48 2.72 3.85
CA GLU A 192 24.77 2.27 3.37
C GLU A 192 25.68 3.44 2.97
N GLY A 193 26.98 3.31 3.29
CA GLY A 193 28.02 4.23 2.83
C GLY A 193 28.41 5.31 3.85
N GLU A 194 29.72 5.48 4.04
CA GLU A 194 30.29 6.39 5.05
C GLU A 194 29.86 7.85 4.91
N LYS A 195 29.54 8.30 3.69
CA LYS A 195 29.08 9.68 3.47
C LYS A 195 27.66 9.86 4.01
N ALA A 196 26.74 8.95 3.68
CA ALA A 196 25.36 9.02 4.13
C ALA A 196 25.28 8.98 5.66
N LEU A 197 26.00 8.04 6.28
CA LEU A 197 26.08 7.89 7.73
C LEU A 197 26.60 9.15 8.43
N ARG A 198 27.71 9.73 7.93
CA ARG A 198 28.24 10.99 8.49
C ARG A 198 27.29 12.16 8.33
N THR A 199 26.57 12.23 7.21
CA THR A 199 25.60 13.31 6.98
C THR A 199 24.39 13.17 7.93
N VAL A 200 23.79 11.99 8.07
CA VAL A 200 22.67 11.83 9.02
C VAL A 200 23.10 12.03 10.46
N GLU A 201 24.33 11.64 10.82
CA GLU A 201 24.93 11.95 12.11
C GLU A 201 25.09 13.46 12.32
N ALA A 202 25.69 14.17 11.35
CA ALA A 202 25.90 15.61 11.45
C ALA A 202 24.59 16.41 11.53
N LEU A 203 23.53 15.91 10.91
CA LEU A 203 22.19 16.51 10.95
C LEU A 203 21.36 16.07 12.17
N GLY A 204 21.85 15.10 12.96
CA GLY A 204 21.15 14.58 14.14
C GLY A 204 19.93 13.71 13.83
N TYR A 205 19.95 12.98 12.71
CA TYR A 205 18.88 12.08 12.24
C TYR A 205 19.34 10.62 12.17
N GLN A 206 20.23 10.17 13.06
CA GLN A 206 20.57 8.75 13.13
C GLN A 206 19.35 7.91 13.49
N GLU A 207 18.51 8.44 14.37
CA GLU A 207 17.21 7.89 14.71
C GLU A 207 16.15 8.89 14.28
N VAL A 208 15.10 8.40 13.63
CA VAL A 208 13.95 9.22 13.22
C VAL A 208 12.65 8.61 13.69
N THR A 209 11.74 9.49 14.11
CA THR A 209 10.38 9.14 14.51
C THR A 209 9.37 9.89 13.67
N GLY A 210 8.16 9.36 13.59
CA GLY A 210 7.12 10.03 12.84
C GLY A 210 5.84 9.23 12.72
N SER A 211 5.00 9.63 11.78
CA SER A 211 3.75 8.96 11.44
C SER A 211 3.49 9.03 9.94
N ALA A 212 2.61 8.16 9.45
CA ALA A 212 2.19 8.20 8.05
C ALA A 212 0.69 7.99 7.91
N VAL A 213 0.07 8.70 6.97
CA VAL A 213 -1.33 8.51 6.59
C VAL A 213 -1.48 8.42 5.08
N MET A 214 -2.45 7.66 4.63
CA MET A 214 -2.76 7.43 3.22
C MET A 214 -4.27 7.51 3.02
N GLU A 215 -4.69 8.16 1.95
CA GLU A 215 -6.05 8.19 1.43
C GLU A 215 -6.02 8.08 -0.09
N GLY A 216 -6.87 7.23 -0.63
CA GLY A 216 -7.00 7.08 -2.05
C GLY A 216 -8.17 6.21 -2.48
N ASN A 217 -8.28 6.03 -3.78
CA ASN A 217 -9.24 5.10 -4.36
C ASN A 217 -8.67 4.48 -5.64
N TRP A 218 -9.22 3.33 -5.99
CA TRP A 218 -8.94 2.67 -7.26
C TRP A 218 -10.23 2.21 -7.91
N ARG A 219 -10.44 2.61 -9.16
CA ARG A 219 -11.56 2.16 -9.99
C ARG A 219 -11.11 1.08 -10.96
N ALA A 220 -11.59 -0.14 -10.77
CA ALA A 220 -11.17 -1.29 -11.56
C ALA A 220 -11.54 -1.17 -13.05
N SER A 221 -12.67 -0.54 -13.38
CA SER A 221 -13.19 -0.46 -14.75
C SER A 221 -12.26 0.21 -15.76
N ASP A 222 -11.56 1.27 -15.34
CA ASP A 222 -10.60 2.02 -16.16
C ASP A 222 -9.22 2.15 -15.52
N GLY A 223 -9.02 1.47 -14.40
CA GLY A 223 -7.77 1.46 -13.67
C GLY A 223 -7.37 2.82 -13.12
N ARG A 224 -8.33 3.73 -12.86
CA ARG A 224 -7.99 5.04 -12.27
C ARG A 224 -7.62 4.88 -10.80
N VAL A 225 -6.38 5.19 -10.48
CA VAL A 225 -5.82 5.28 -9.13
C VAL A 225 -5.73 6.75 -8.77
N THR A 226 -6.38 7.15 -7.68
CA THR A 226 -6.21 8.47 -7.08
C THR A 226 -5.63 8.30 -5.69
N LEU A 227 -4.38 8.73 -5.48
CA LEU A 227 -3.81 8.96 -4.17
C LEU A 227 -4.09 10.42 -3.81
N SER A 228 -5.18 10.65 -3.07
CA SER A 228 -5.60 12.00 -2.69
C SER A 228 -4.73 12.58 -1.58
N ARG A 229 -4.14 11.72 -0.76
CA ARG A 229 -3.16 12.10 0.27
C ARG A 229 -2.28 10.92 0.59
N TYR A 230 -0.98 11.07 0.45
CA TYR A 230 -0.01 10.32 1.25
C TYR A 230 0.81 11.34 2.01
N GLU A 231 0.87 11.20 3.32
CA GLU A 231 1.58 12.14 4.18
C GLU A 231 2.45 11.36 5.14
N ALA A 232 3.75 11.65 5.12
CA ALA A 232 4.74 11.12 6.04
C ALA A 232 5.32 12.29 6.83
N ALA A 233 4.97 12.38 8.11
CA ALA A 233 5.51 13.36 9.03
C ALA A 233 6.72 12.75 9.74
N ILE A 234 7.88 13.42 9.67
CA ILE A 234 9.12 13.03 10.33
C ILE A 234 9.43 14.11 11.36
N ASP A 235 9.44 13.74 12.63
CA ASP A 235 9.60 14.65 13.75
C ASP A 235 10.92 15.42 13.63
N SER A 236 10.85 16.74 13.86
CA SER A 236 12.02 17.64 13.81
C SER A 236 12.75 17.69 12.46
N ALA A 237 12.13 17.19 11.38
CA ALA A 237 12.63 17.27 10.01
C ALA A 237 11.61 17.93 9.07
N GLY A 238 10.39 17.39 9.00
CA GLY A 238 9.34 17.93 8.15
C GLY A 238 8.32 16.88 7.72
N THR A 239 7.37 17.32 6.89
CA THR A 239 6.28 16.49 6.38
C THR A 239 6.33 16.41 4.86
N LEU A 240 6.43 15.19 4.34
CA LEU A 240 6.32 14.90 2.91
C LEU A 240 4.88 14.55 2.57
N ILE A 241 4.31 15.27 1.60
CA ILE A 241 2.94 15.07 1.11
C ILE A 241 3.01 14.73 -0.37
N LEU A 242 2.41 13.60 -0.77
CA LEU A 242 2.34 13.14 -2.15
C LEU A 242 0.86 13.03 -2.57
N MET A 243 0.58 13.47 -3.80
CA MET A 243 -0.68 13.20 -4.48
C MET A 243 -0.38 12.66 -5.87
N LEU A 244 -1.20 11.73 -6.33
CA LEU A 244 -1.05 11.08 -7.63
C LEU A 244 -2.40 10.74 -8.22
N ASP A 245 -2.60 11.01 -9.51
CA ASP A 245 -3.81 10.64 -10.25
C ASP A 245 -3.41 10.08 -11.62
N LEU A 246 -3.64 8.78 -11.80
CA LEU A 246 -3.29 8.01 -12.98
C LEU A 246 -4.46 7.12 -13.37
N ALA A 247 -4.62 6.85 -14.67
CA ALA A 247 -5.55 5.84 -15.17
C ALA A 247 -4.84 4.79 -16.02
N GLY A 248 -5.49 3.63 -16.19
CA GLY A 248 -4.97 2.49 -16.94
C GLY A 248 -4.35 1.37 -16.08
N TYR A 249 -4.35 1.49 -14.75
CA TYR A 249 -3.96 0.40 -13.83
C TYR A 249 -5.12 -0.58 -13.63
N THR A 250 -5.54 -1.24 -14.71
CA THR A 250 -6.66 -2.19 -14.67
C THR A 250 -6.22 -3.54 -14.07
N PRO A 251 -7.15 -4.39 -13.61
CA PRO A 251 -6.85 -5.78 -13.26
C PRO A 251 -6.03 -6.52 -14.33
N GLU A 252 -6.37 -6.31 -15.61
CA GLU A 252 -5.66 -6.88 -16.76
C GLU A 252 -4.20 -6.42 -16.79
N PHE A 253 -3.97 -5.12 -16.56
CA PHE A 253 -2.63 -4.54 -16.56
C PHE A 253 -1.78 -5.07 -15.41
N PHE A 254 -2.35 -5.23 -14.20
CA PHE A 254 -1.64 -5.83 -13.07
C PHE A 254 -1.23 -7.28 -13.35
N ARG A 255 -2.14 -8.12 -13.85
CA ARG A 255 -1.82 -9.52 -14.23
C ARG A 255 -0.67 -9.58 -15.23
N GLN A 256 -0.72 -8.70 -16.23
CA GLN A 256 0.30 -8.56 -17.26
C GLN A 256 1.67 -8.13 -16.71
N LEU A 257 1.68 -7.22 -15.74
CA LEU A 257 2.89 -6.82 -15.03
C LEU A 257 3.47 -7.98 -14.22
N GLU A 258 2.63 -8.75 -13.54
CA GLU A 258 3.05 -9.94 -12.80
C GLU A 258 3.68 -11.01 -13.71
N GLU A 259 3.07 -11.27 -14.87
CA GLU A 259 3.59 -12.19 -15.89
C GLU A 259 4.94 -11.74 -16.47
N SER A 260 5.26 -10.44 -16.41
CA SER A 260 6.53 -9.90 -16.91
C SER A 260 7.73 -10.17 -15.99
N GLY A 261 7.49 -10.67 -14.76
CA GLY A 261 8.54 -11.01 -13.81
C GLY A 261 9.41 -9.81 -13.42
N ASP A 262 10.72 -10.01 -13.40
CA ASP A 262 11.71 -9.02 -12.94
C ASP A 262 12.00 -7.88 -13.94
N ASP A 263 11.40 -7.91 -15.14
CA ASP A 263 11.54 -6.83 -16.14
C ASP A 263 10.20 -6.12 -16.38
N PRO A 264 9.71 -5.36 -15.38
CA PRO A 264 8.47 -4.61 -15.49
C PRO A 264 8.52 -3.54 -16.59
N MET A 265 9.72 -3.09 -16.99
CA MET A 265 9.90 -2.17 -18.12
C MET A 265 9.56 -2.83 -19.46
N ARG A 266 9.97 -4.08 -19.65
CA ARG A 266 9.55 -4.89 -20.80
C ARG A 266 8.05 -5.20 -20.74
N GLY A 267 7.50 -5.49 -19.56
CA GLY A 267 6.05 -5.64 -19.35
C GLY A 267 5.26 -4.42 -19.81
N MET A 268 5.63 -3.24 -19.31
CA MET A 268 5.03 -1.96 -19.70
C MET A 268 5.21 -1.63 -21.20
N ALA A 269 6.37 -1.96 -21.78
CA ALA A 269 6.67 -1.72 -23.19
C ALA A 269 5.88 -2.66 -24.14
N MET A 270 5.64 -3.91 -23.73
CA MET A 270 4.96 -4.92 -24.55
C MET A 270 3.43 -4.80 -24.55
N LEU A 271 2.84 -4.27 -23.47
CA LEU A 271 1.42 -4.47 -23.17
C LEU A 271 0.58 -3.20 -23.29
N GLY A 272 1.22 -2.03 -23.34
CA GLY A 272 0.61 -0.81 -23.86
C GLY A 272 0.65 0.36 -22.89
N MET A 273 1.77 1.09 -22.89
CA MET A 273 1.81 2.51 -22.48
C MET A 273 0.71 3.39 -23.13
N GLN A 274 0.01 2.87 -24.15
CA GLN A 274 -1.14 3.50 -24.80
C GLN A 274 -2.37 3.63 -23.89
N GLN A 275 -2.51 2.79 -22.86
CA GLN A 275 -3.68 2.82 -21.96
C GLN A 275 -3.45 3.68 -20.72
N LEU A 276 -2.19 3.94 -20.38
CA LEU A 276 -1.84 4.77 -19.22
C LEU A 276 -2.12 6.24 -19.52
N THR A 277 -2.83 6.89 -18.60
CA THR A 277 -3.16 8.32 -18.70
C THR A 277 -2.73 9.02 -17.43
N PHE A 278 -1.97 10.11 -17.59
CA PHE A 278 -1.55 10.98 -16.51
C PHE A 278 -2.59 12.08 -16.29
N HIS A 279 -3.14 12.17 -15.08
CA HIS A 279 -4.06 13.24 -14.70
C HIS A 279 -3.36 14.32 -13.87
N GLY A 280 -2.45 13.92 -13.00
CA GLY A 280 -1.63 14.86 -12.24
C GLY A 280 -0.81 14.20 -11.15
N ALA A 281 0.16 14.95 -10.63
CA ALA A 281 0.94 14.58 -9.46
C ALA A 281 1.41 15.84 -8.72
N SER A 282 1.59 15.73 -7.42
CA SER A 282 2.28 16.75 -6.62
C SER A 282 3.11 16.12 -5.52
N VAL A 283 4.26 16.72 -5.27
CA VAL A 283 5.14 16.43 -4.15
C VAL A 283 5.33 17.73 -3.40
N ARG A 284 4.90 17.76 -2.14
CA ARG A 284 5.03 18.92 -1.26
C ARG A 284 5.82 18.52 -0.04
N PHE A 285 6.77 19.35 0.34
CA PHE A 285 7.49 19.24 1.60
C PHE A 285 7.16 20.44 2.47
N VAL A 286 6.76 20.19 3.72
CA VAL A 286 6.59 21.22 4.76
C VAL A 286 7.76 21.06 5.72
N ASP A 287 8.60 22.08 5.84
CA ASP A 287 9.80 22.02 6.66
C ASP A 287 9.46 22.12 8.16
N ASP A 288 10.14 21.32 8.96
CA ASP A 288 10.12 21.39 10.42
C ASP A 288 11.57 21.35 10.96
N GLY A 289 12.48 22.06 10.27
CA GLY A 289 13.88 22.22 10.69
C GLY A 289 14.92 21.45 9.87
N LEU A 290 14.53 20.66 8.86
CA LEU A 290 15.49 19.99 7.98
C LEU A 290 16.29 20.99 7.12
N ALA A 291 15.61 21.98 6.54
CA ALA A 291 16.23 22.98 5.67
C ALA A 291 17.30 23.79 6.41
N GLU A 292 17.00 24.25 7.63
CA GLU A 292 17.95 25.00 8.46
C GLU A 292 19.20 24.16 8.78
N LYS A 293 19.03 22.92 9.26
CA LYS A 293 20.16 22.02 9.56
C LYS A 293 20.97 21.70 8.31
N GLY A 294 20.31 21.46 7.18
CA GLY A 294 20.96 21.19 5.90
C GLY A 294 21.80 22.36 5.40
N LEU A 295 21.26 23.58 5.48
CA LEU A 295 21.98 24.80 5.12
C LEU A 295 23.17 25.06 6.03
N ALA A 296 23.01 24.89 7.35
CA ALA A 296 24.09 25.03 8.32
C ALA A 296 25.22 24.02 8.06
N HIS A 297 24.87 22.76 7.77
CA HIS A 297 25.85 21.72 7.43
C HIS A 297 26.60 22.04 6.13
N ALA A 298 25.90 22.42 5.06
CA ALA A 298 26.53 22.79 3.79
C ALA A 298 27.45 24.01 3.92
N ALA A 299 27.03 25.01 4.71
CA ALA A 299 27.83 26.20 5.00
C ALA A 299 29.12 25.82 5.76
N GLN A 300 29.02 24.92 6.74
CA GLN A 300 30.17 24.40 7.48
C GLN A 300 31.14 23.64 6.58
N GLU A 301 30.65 22.76 5.69
CA GLU A 301 31.50 22.00 4.76
C GLU A 301 32.27 22.91 3.80
N GLN A 302 31.66 24.02 3.38
CA GLN A 302 32.25 24.96 2.41
C GLN A 302 33.01 26.13 3.06
N GLY A 303 32.98 26.24 4.39
CA GLY A 303 33.57 27.38 5.10
C GLY A 303 32.91 28.72 4.72
N SER A 304 31.61 28.71 4.45
CA SER A 304 30.81 29.84 3.97
C SER A 304 29.65 30.12 4.94
N SER A 305 28.80 31.11 4.67
CA SER A 305 27.59 31.35 5.46
C SER A 305 26.37 30.67 4.81
N PRO A 306 25.31 30.35 5.56
CA PRO A 306 24.07 29.83 4.98
C PRO A 306 23.51 30.72 3.87
N GLU A 307 23.58 32.04 4.01
CA GLU A 307 23.09 33.00 3.01
C GLU A 307 23.88 32.94 1.70
N ASP A 308 25.20 32.71 1.78
CA ASP A 308 26.04 32.48 0.62
C ASP A 308 25.67 31.16 -0.07
N ILE A 309 25.38 30.10 0.68
CA ILE A 309 24.91 28.82 0.13
C ILE A 309 23.59 29.01 -0.63
N VAL A 310 22.63 29.72 -0.04
CA VAL A 310 21.35 30.03 -0.70
C VAL A 310 21.58 30.82 -1.98
N SER A 311 22.43 31.85 -1.94
CA SER A 311 22.77 32.66 -3.11
C SER A 311 23.40 31.83 -4.23
N GLN A 312 24.26 30.88 -3.88
CA GLN A 312 24.87 29.94 -4.83
C GLN A 312 23.83 29.01 -5.45
N VAL A 313 22.92 28.44 -4.65
CA VAL A 313 21.84 27.57 -5.15
C VAL A 313 20.95 28.33 -6.13
N LYS A 314 20.52 29.55 -5.78
CA LYS A 314 19.70 30.40 -6.66
C LYS A 314 20.39 30.71 -7.99
N ALA A 315 21.71 30.92 -7.97
CA ALA A 315 22.48 31.17 -9.19
C ALA A 315 22.72 29.90 -10.03
N ALA A 316 22.88 28.75 -9.38
CA ALA A 316 23.16 27.48 -10.04
C ALA A 316 21.95 26.90 -10.75
N ILE A 317 20.73 27.08 -10.20
CA ILE A 317 19.51 26.49 -10.77
C ILE A 317 19.27 26.91 -12.23
N PRO A 318 19.25 28.21 -12.60
CA PRO A 318 19.06 28.60 -14.00
C PRO A 318 20.17 28.07 -14.90
N GLN A 319 21.43 28.12 -14.45
CA GLN A 319 22.56 27.61 -15.21
C GLN A 319 22.42 26.12 -15.57
N GLN A 320 21.87 25.32 -14.64
CA GLN A 320 21.72 23.88 -14.83
C GLN A 320 20.43 23.51 -15.57
N LEU A 321 19.35 24.27 -15.37
CA LEU A 321 18.02 23.88 -15.87
C LEU A 321 17.61 24.59 -17.16
N SER A 322 18.13 25.79 -17.47
CA SER A 322 17.69 26.57 -18.65
C SER A 322 17.80 25.80 -19.97
N SER A 323 18.85 24.99 -20.17
CA SER A 323 19.02 24.21 -21.39
C SER A 323 18.00 23.08 -21.56
N PHE A 324 17.34 22.67 -20.47
CA PHE A 324 16.37 21.58 -20.46
C PHE A 324 14.94 22.09 -20.37
N LEU A 325 14.69 23.09 -19.54
CA LEU A 325 13.34 23.56 -19.17
C LEU A 325 13.01 24.95 -19.73
N GLY A 326 13.97 25.63 -20.36
CA GLY A 326 13.86 27.01 -20.78
C GLY A 326 14.07 28.01 -19.64
N ASP A 327 14.43 29.24 -19.99
CA ASP A 327 14.81 30.29 -19.01
C ASP A 327 13.67 30.69 -18.07
N GLU A 328 12.43 30.70 -18.58
CA GLU A 328 11.26 31.10 -17.79
C GLU A 328 11.00 30.13 -16.63
N LEU A 329 10.87 28.84 -16.92
CA LEU A 329 10.60 27.82 -15.90
C LEU A 329 11.80 27.64 -14.97
N ALA A 330 13.03 27.68 -15.51
CA ALA A 330 14.24 27.61 -14.68
C ALA A 330 14.33 28.79 -13.70
N GLY A 331 13.95 30.00 -14.13
CA GLY A 331 13.85 31.18 -13.28
C GLY A 331 12.79 31.04 -12.18
N GLN A 332 11.59 30.55 -12.51
CA GLN A 332 10.53 30.28 -11.53
C GLN A 332 10.96 29.26 -10.47
N ILE A 333 11.63 28.18 -10.88
CA ILE A 333 12.18 27.19 -9.95
C ILE A 333 13.23 27.83 -9.03
N ALA A 334 14.14 28.65 -9.57
CA ALA A 334 15.16 29.32 -8.78
C ALA A 334 14.56 30.29 -7.74
N GLU A 335 13.48 30.99 -8.12
CA GLU A 335 12.74 31.88 -7.22
C GLU A 335 12.03 31.11 -6.10
N ALA A 336 11.32 30.04 -6.42
CA ALA A 336 10.62 29.21 -5.44
C ALA A 336 11.61 28.54 -4.46
N VAL A 337 12.67 27.91 -4.98
CA VAL A 337 13.71 27.30 -4.14
C VAL A 337 14.40 28.35 -3.28
N GLY A 338 14.72 29.53 -3.84
CA GLY A 338 15.29 30.64 -3.08
C GLY A 338 14.39 31.09 -1.94
N THR A 339 13.10 31.30 -2.23
CA THR A 339 12.09 31.69 -1.22
C THR A 339 11.99 30.67 -0.09
N PHE A 340 11.96 29.38 -0.43
CA PHE A 340 11.96 28.30 0.55
C PHE A 340 13.23 28.29 1.40
N LEU A 341 14.41 28.40 0.81
CA LEU A 341 15.67 28.34 1.57
C LEU A 341 15.94 29.61 2.41
N GLU A 342 15.46 30.78 1.99
CA GLU A 342 15.57 32.04 2.74
C GLU A 342 14.64 32.06 3.97
N SER A 343 13.46 31.47 3.84
CA SER A 343 12.47 31.37 4.91
C SER A 343 11.74 30.04 4.80
N PRO A 344 12.31 28.94 5.36
CA PRO A 344 11.73 27.61 5.28
C PRO A 344 10.28 27.58 5.79
N GLY A 345 9.41 27.00 4.97
CA GLY A 345 8.01 26.80 5.27
C GLY A 345 7.48 25.61 4.50
N SER A 346 7.21 25.78 3.21
CA SER A 346 6.91 24.65 2.33
C SER A 346 7.39 24.85 0.90
N ILE A 347 7.60 23.76 0.18
CA ILE A 347 7.87 23.77 -1.25
C ILE A 347 7.07 22.66 -1.93
N GLU A 348 6.38 22.98 -3.03
CA GLU A 348 5.60 22.03 -3.80
C GLU A 348 6.08 22.01 -5.26
N ILE A 349 6.36 20.82 -5.75
CA ILE A 349 6.55 20.53 -7.18
C ILE A 349 5.28 19.82 -7.64
N SER A 350 4.63 20.36 -8.67
CA SER A 350 3.40 19.76 -9.21
C SER A 350 3.41 19.70 -10.73
N ALA A 351 2.72 18.69 -11.25
CA ALA A 351 2.42 18.51 -12.66
C ALA A 351 0.90 18.38 -12.79
N LYS A 352 0.27 19.46 -13.27
CA LYS A 352 -1.19 19.61 -13.37
C LYS A 352 -1.55 19.97 -14.83
N PRO A 353 -1.62 19.00 -15.75
CA PRO A 353 -1.94 19.28 -17.15
C PRO A 353 -3.37 19.80 -17.29
N ALA A 354 -3.62 20.64 -18.32
CA ALA A 354 -4.95 21.22 -18.56
C ALA A 354 -6.03 20.18 -18.90
N SER A 355 -5.61 19.01 -19.38
CA SER A 355 -6.45 17.84 -19.63
C SER A 355 -5.62 16.57 -19.42
N PRO A 356 -6.23 15.42 -19.09
CA PRO A 356 -5.51 14.17 -18.93
C PRO A 356 -4.67 13.82 -20.18
N LEU A 357 -3.43 13.38 -19.98
CA LEU A 357 -2.47 13.12 -21.05
C LEU A 357 -2.13 11.63 -21.12
N PRO A 358 -2.38 10.96 -22.26
CA PRO A 358 -1.85 9.62 -22.49
C PRO A 358 -0.32 9.60 -22.38
N PHE A 359 0.24 8.58 -21.72
CA PHE A 359 1.69 8.45 -21.54
C PHE A 359 2.46 8.40 -22.87
N ALA A 360 1.84 7.87 -23.93
CA ALA A 360 2.40 7.90 -25.27
C ALA A 360 2.66 9.34 -25.78
N ILE A 361 1.80 10.30 -25.44
CA ILE A 361 2.00 11.71 -25.78
C ILE A 361 3.15 12.30 -24.96
N LEU A 362 3.22 11.98 -23.67
CA LEU A 362 4.31 12.42 -22.79
C LEU A 362 5.67 11.92 -23.30
N MET A 363 5.76 10.65 -23.67
CA MET A 363 6.97 10.07 -24.29
C MET A 363 7.33 10.78 -25.60
N GLY A 364 6.35 11.02 -26.46
CA GLY A 364 6.55 11.79 -27.69
C GLY A 364 7.08 13.20 -27.42
N ALA A 365 6.55 13.90 -26.42
CA ALA A 365 7.03 15.22 -26.02
C ALA A 365 8.45 15.18 -25.44
N ALA A 366 8.75 14.20 -24.60
CA ALA A 366 10.09 13.98 -24.05
C ALA A 366 11.15 13.74 -25.13
N MET A 367 10.79 13.05 -26.22
CA MET A 367 11.66 12.84 -27.38
C MET A 367 11.91 14.12 -28.19
N VAL A 368 10.98 15.09 -28.14
CA VAL A 368 11.15 16.39 -28.81
C VAL A 368 12.04 17.31 -27.96
N SER A 369 11.63 17.59 -26.73
CA SER A 369 12.46 18.27 -25.74
C SER A 369 11.91 18.14 -24.32
N PRO A 370 12.76 18.15 -23.28
CA PRO A 370 12.31 18.19 -21.89
C PRO A 370 11.45 19.41 -21.57
N GLU A 371 11.71 20.55 -22.21
CA GLU A 371 10.92 21.78 -22.07
C GLU A 371 9.47 21.59 -22.53
N MET A 372 9.27 20.92 -23.68
CA MET A 372 7.94 20.64 -24.19
C MET A 372 7.17 19.73 -23.23
N LEU A 373 7.82 18.69 -22.71
CA LEU A 373 7.23 17.81 -21.71
C LEU A 373 6.79 18.62 -20.47
N ALA A 374 7.70 19.43 -19.91
CA ALA A 374 7.41 20.26 -18.74
C ALA A 374 6.21 21.19 -18.96
N LYS A 375 6.11 21.81 -20.14
CA LYS A 375 4.96 22.64 -20.52
C LYS A 375 3.67 21.84 -20.63
N GLN A 376 3.71 20.65 -21.23
CA GLN A 376 2.52 19.81 -21.42
C GLN A 376 1.96 19.30 -20.09
N ILE A 377 2.82 18.82 -19.20
CA ILE A 377 2.40 18.33 -17.88
C ILE A 377 2.02 19.46 -16.93
N GLY A 378 2.20 20.73 -17.33
CA GLY A 378 1.96 21.88 -16.47
C GLY A 378 2.87 21.86 -15.24
N LEU A 379 4.17 21.63 -15.44
CA LEU A 379 5.16 21.60 -14.36
C LEU A 379 5.24 22.97 -13.68
N SER A 380 5.13 22.98 -12.35
CA SER A 380 5.19 24.18 -11.52
C SER A 380 5.92 23.88 -10.22
N VAL A 381 6.65 24.88 -9.71
CA VAL A 381 7.28 24.84 -8.38
C VAL A 381 6.89 26.11 -7.64
N VAL A 382 6.32 25.95 -6.45
CA VAL A 382 5.89 27.05 -5.58
C VAL A 382 6.44 26.87 -4.18
N ALA A 383 6.62 27.96 -3.44
CA ALA A 383 7.12 27.94 -2.07
C ALA A 383 6.24 28.78 -1.15
N ASN A 384 6.02 28.29 0.06
CA ASN A 384 5.28 28.94 1.14
C ASN A 384 3.82 29.28 0.79
N GLU A 385 3.18 28.47 -0.06
CA GLU A 385 1.77 28.57 -0.49
C GLU A 385 0.88 27.47 0.07
#